data_AF-A0A846TCM4-F1
#
_entry.id   AF-A0A846TCM4-F1
#
_cell.length_a   1.000
_cell.length_b   1.000
_cell.length_c   1.000
_cell.angle_alpha   90.00
_cell.angle_beta   90.00
_cell.angle_gamma   90.00
#
_symmetry.space_group_name_H-M   'P 1'
#
loop_
_entity.id
_entity.type
_entity.pdbx_description
1 polymer ?
#
loop_
_entity_poly.entity_id
_entity_poly.type
_entity_poly.pdbx_seq_one_letter_code
_entity_poly.pdbx_strand_id
1 'polypeptide(L)' 'MDLTDEKLLEAYQKATLLNLDVTFIEMLTEEINNRGLESSINSYVS' A
#
# COMPACT_ATOMS: atom_id res chain seq x y z
N MET A 1 -3.30 11.44 14.86
CA MET A 1 -2.16 10.55 14.57
C MET A 1 -2.27 10.24 13.09
N ASP A 2 -1.36 10.76 12.28
CA ASP A 2 -1.41 10.58 10.84
C ASP A 2 -0.82 9.22 10.46
N LEU A 3 -1.35 8.63 9.40
CA LEU A 3 -0.80 7.41 8.81
C LEU A 3 0.57 7.73 8.22
N THR A 4 1.64 7.17 8.79
CA THR A 4 3.00 7.33 8.26
C THR A 4 3.21 6.46 7.02
N ASP A 5 4.19 6.82 6.20
CA ASP A 5 4.51 6.09 4.96
C ASP A 5 4.85 4.62 5.22
N GLU A 6 5.61 4.34 6.29
CA GLU A 6 5.93 2.98 6.73
C GLU A 6 4.67 2.16 7.03
N LYS A 7 3.71 2.73 7.76
CA LYS A 7 2.46 2.05 8.13
C LYS A 7 1.54 1.87 6.93
N LEU A 8 1.54 2.82 5.99
CA LEU A 8 0.78 2.72 4.74
C LEU A 8 1.30 1.56 3.88
N LEU A 9 2.63 1.47 3.70
CA LEU A 9 3.25 0.38 2.95
C LEU A 9 3.05 -0.98 3.62
N GLU A 10 3.19 -1.06 4.94
CA GLU A 10 2.92 -2.28 5.71
C GLU A 10 1.46 -2.73 5.58
N ALA A 11 0.51 -1.78 5.64
CA ALA A 11 -0.91 -2.08 5.46
C ALA A 11 -1.20 -2.61 4.06
N TYR A 12 -0.62 -2.01 3.02
CA TYR A 12 -0.76 -2.47 1.65
C TYR A 12 -0.24 -3.90 1.45
N GLN A 13 0.95 -4.19 1.97
CA GLN A 13 1.55 -5.52 1.91
C GLN A 13 0.68 -6.57 2.60
N LYS A 14 0.23 -6.27 3.83
CA LYS A 14 -0.64 -7.19 4.59
C LYS A 14 -1.99 -7.39 3.91
N ALA A 15 -2.59 -6.33 3.37
CA ALA A 15 -3.87 -6.40 2.68
C ALA A 15 -3.79 -7.28 1.43
N THR A 16 -2.71 -7.14 0.66
CA THR A 16 -2.43 -7.96 -0.52
C THR A 16 -2.17 -9.42 -0.13
N LEU A 17 -1.33 -9.67 0.88
CA LEU A 17 -1.00 -11.02 1.33
C LEU A 17 -2.22 -11.80 1.84
N LEU A 18 -3.11 -11.11 2.55
CA LEU A 18 -4.32 -11.70 3.11
C LEU A 18 -5.47 -11.78 2.09
N ASN A 19 -5.27 -11.32 0.85
CA ASN A 19 -6.30 -11.17 -0.18
C ASN A 19 -7.56 -10.48 0.39
N LEU A 20 -7.35 -9.33 1.05
CA LEU A 20 -8.45 -8.52 1.55
C LEU A 20 -9.24 -7.90 0.38
N ASP A 21 -10.30 -7.18 0.74
CA ASP A 21 -11.17 -6.49 -0.22
C ASP A 21 -10.37 -5.65 -1.23
N VAL A 22 -10.72 -5.78 -2.51
CA VAL A 22 -10.02 -5.12 -3.61
C VAL A 22 -10.14 -3.59 -3.53
N THR A 23 -11.30 -3.08 -3.11
CA THR A 23 -11.52 -1.64 -2.92
C THR A 23 -10.61 -1.09 -1.84
N PHE A 24 -10.40 -1.85 -0.76
CA PHE A 24 -9.47 -1.47 0.30
C PHE A 24 -8.02 -1.42 -0.20
N ILE A 25 -7.60 -2.41 -0.98
CA ILE A 25 -6.26 -2.42 -1.58
C ILE A 25 -6.09 -1.24 -2.56
N GLU A 26 -7.09 -0.96 -3.39
CA GLU A 26 -7.09 0.18 -4.33
C GLU A 26 -6.95 1.52 -3.60
N MET A 27 -7.66 1.73 -2.48
CA MET A 27 -7.52 2.94 -1.67
C MET A 27 -6.10 3.11 -1.11
N LEU A 28 -5.46 2.02 -0.68
CA LEU A 28 -4.06 2.08 -0.22
C LEU A 28 -3.10 2.39 -1.37
N THR A 29 -3.33 1.79 -2.55
CA THR A 29 -2.55 2.08 -3.75
C THR A 29 -2.68 3.53 -4.20
N GLU A 30 -3.89 4.10 -4.18
CA GLU A 30 -4.11 5.52 -4.50
C GLU A 30 -3.34 6.43 -3.56
N GLU A 31 -3.40 6.18 -2.26
CA GLU A 31 -2.67 6.99 -1.28
C GLU A 31 -1.13 6.82 -1.41
N ILE A 32 -0.65 5.62 -1.74
CA ILE A 32 0.77 5.36 -2.04
C ILE A 32 1.23 6.19 -3.25
N ASN A 33 0.43 6.24 -4.31
CA ASN A 33 0.73 7.04 -5.50
C ASN A 33 0.67 8.54 -5.20
N ASN A 34 -0.30 8.98 -4.40
CA ASN A 34 -0.43 10.40 -3.98
C ASN A 34 0.79 10.88 -3.20
N ARG A 35 1.48 9.99 -2.50
CA ARG A 35 2.71 10.28 -1.75
C ARG A 35 4.00 10.06 -2.53
N GLY A 36 3.93 9.58 -3.77
CA GLY A 36 5.11 9.28 -4.59
C GLY A 36 5.90 8.04 -4.12
N LEU A 37 5.22 7.06 -3.52
CA LEU A 37 5.82 5.85 -2.94
C LEU A 37 5.68 4.61 -3.84
N GLU A 38 5.21 4.75 -5.07
CA GLU A 38 4.96 3.66 -6.02
C GLU A 38 6.20 2.79 -6.30
N SER A 39 7.39 3.39 -6.22
CA SER A 39 8.66 2.68 -6.36
C SER A 39 8.89 1.64 -5.24
N SER A 40 8.31 1.88 -4.06
CA SER A 40 8.44 1.01 -2.87
C SER A 40 7.57 -0.23 -2.94
N ILE A 41 6.53 -0.25 -3.78
CA ILE A 41 5.65 -1.42 -3.94
C ILE A 41 6.01 -2.27 -5.17
N ASN A 42 6.59 -1.67 -6.20
CA ASN A 42 7.02 -2.39 -7.41
C ASN A 42 8.25 -3.28 -7.19
N SER A 43 9.06 -3.00 -6.18
CA SER A 43 10.25 -3.80 -5.82
C SER A 43 9.92 -5.17 -5.23
N TYR A 44 8.69 -5.39 -4.76
CA TYR A 44 8.28 -6.63 -4.09
C TYR A 44 7.73 -7.71 -5.03
N VAL A 45 7.52 -7.39 -6.32
CA VAL A 45 6.87 -8.29 -7.30
C VAL A 45 7.86 -8.86 -8.32
N SER A 46 9.18 -8.85 -8.03
CA SER A 46 10.23 -9.45 -8.88
C SER A 46 10.63 -10.85 -8.43
#